data_AF-A0A800EYC6-F1
#
_entry.id   AF-A0A800EYC6-F1
#
_cell.length_a   1.000
_cell.length_b   1.000
_cell.length_c   1.000
_cell.angle_alpha   90.00
_cell.angle_beta   90.00
_cell.angle_gamma   90.00
#
_symmetry.space_group_name_H-M   'P 1'
#
loop_
_entity.id
_entity.type
_entity.pdbx_description
1 polymer ?
#
loop_
_entity_poly.entity_id
_entity_poly.type
_entity_poly.pdbx_seq_one_letter_code
_entity_poly.pdbx_strand_id
1 'polypeptide(L)'
;MSDEEALILARESDSVMQNPVIKQAFESIEEHYTQVWKSSGPSEYELREQCHEQLFALAQLQRQLRSYLETGKLLSAASENETSVGK
;
A
#
# COMPACT_ATOMS: atom_id res chain seq x y z
N MET A 1 10.99 -5.34 15.23
CA MET A 1 10.43 -3.98 15.23
C MET A 1 9.76 -3.79 16.57
N SER A 2 10.13 -2.74 17.31
CA SER A 2 9.45 -2.38 18.56
C SER A 2 8.08 -1.76 18.28
N ASP A 3 7.23 -1.65 19.31
CA ASP A 3 5.92 -0.99 19.18
C ASP A 3 6.07 0.49 18.79
N GLU A 4 7.09 1.17 19.30
CA GLU A 4 7.42 2.55 18.94
C GLU A 4 7.78 2.67 17.45
N GLU A 5 8.65 1.79 16.96
CA GLU A 5 9.01 1.73 15.53
C GLU A 5 7.79 1.44 14.65
N ALA A 6 6.90 0.53 15.08
CA ALA A 6 5.68 0.18 14.36
C ALA A 6 4.71 1.36 14.27
N LEU A 7 4.57 2.15 15.35
CA LEU A 7 3.74 3.36 15.38
C LEU A 7 4.31 4.47 14.48
N ILE A 8 5.64 4.65 14.45
CA ILE A 8 6.30 5.57 13.52
C ILE A 8 6.05 5.14 12.09
N LEU A 9 6.31 3.88 11.77
CA LEU A 9 6.11 3.32 10.43
C LEU A 9 4.67 3.45 9.95
N ALA A 10 3.69 3.28 10.84
CA ALA A 10 2.28 3.47 10.52
C ALA A 10 1.95 4.92 10.13
N ARG A 11 2.48 5.91 10.88
CA ARG A 11 2.27 7.35 10.59
C ARG A 11 2.92 7.77 9.28
N GLU A 12 4.13 7.29 9.03
CA GLU A 12 4.85 7.56 7.78
C GLU A 12 4.11 6.92 6.59
N SER A 13 3.65 5.68 6.74
CA SER A 13 2.89 4.98 5.72
C SER A 13 1.57 5.69 5.40
N ASP A 14 0.86 6.20 6.41
CA ASP A 14 -0.32 7.03 6.18
C ASP A 14 0.03 8.31 5.43
N SER A 15 1.12 8.98 5.82
CA SER A 15 1.59 10.20 5.15
C SER A 15 1.93 9.97 3.68
N VAL A 16 2.57 8.85 3.36
CA VAL A 16 2.85 8.43 1.97
C VAL A 16 1.53 8.17 1.22
N MET A 17 0.62 7.39 1.84
CA MET A 17 -0.66 7.02 1.23
C MET A 17 -1.61 8.20 1.05
N GLN A 18 -1.49 9.27 1.86
CA GLN A 18 -2.30 10.49 1.76
C GLN A 18 -1.66 11.56 0.87
N ASN A 19 -0.37 11.43 0.53
CA ASN A 19 0.32 12.41 -0.29
C ASN A 19 -0.31 12.46 -1.71
N PRO A 20 -0.76 13.65 -2.18
CA PRO A 20 -1.45 13.77 -3.47
C PRO A 20 -0.57 13.41 -4.66
N VAL A 21 0.74 13.67 -4.59
CA VAL A 21 1.70 13.30 -5.65
C VAL A 21 1.85 11.79 -5.73
N ILE A 22 1.92 11.11 -4.58
CA ILE A 22 2.03 9.65 -4.53
C ILE A 22 0.74 8.98 -5.01
N LYS A 23 -0.43 9.50 -4.62
CA LYS A 23 -1.72 9.02 -5.13
C LYS A 23 -1.78 9.13 -6.66
N GLN A 24 -1.45 10.30 -7.19
CA GLN A 24 -1.41 10.51 -8.63
C GLN A 24 -0.40 9.58 -9.32
N ALA A 25 0.76 9.33 -8.71
CA ALA A 25 1.75 8.42 -9.26
C ALA A 25 1.22 6.97 -9.31
N PHE A 26 0.56 6.49 -8.25
CA PHE A 26 -0.07 5.17 -8.24
C PHE A 26 -1.14 5.05 -9.33
N GLU A 27 -2.03 6.03 -9.43
CA GLU A 27 -3.09 6.06 -10.45
C GLU A 27 -2.50 6.07 -11.86
N SER A 28 -1.50 6.90 -12.13
CA SER A 28 -0.86 6.99 -13.45
C SER A 28 -0.15 5.70 -13.86
N ILE A 29 0.50 5.00 -12.92
CA ILE A 29 1.16 3.72 -13.19
C ILE A 29 0.12 2.64 -13.47
N GLU A 30 -0.93 2.57 -12.65
CA GLU A 30 -2.02 1.62 -12.83
C GLU A 30 -2.73 1.83 -14.17
N GLU A 31 -3.04 3.08 -14.51
CA GLU A 31 -3.66 3.43 -15.78
C GLU A 31 -2.76 3.05 -16.96
N HIS A 32 -1.46 3.40 -16.91
CA HIS A 32 -0.52 3.09 -17.98
C HIS A 32 -0.50 1.59 -18.32
N TYR A 33 -0.20 0.73 -17.35
CA TYR A 33 -0.09 -0.71 -17.60
C TYR A 33 -1.43 -1.36 -17.91
N THR A 34 -2.53 -0.84 -17.36
CA THR A 34 -3.88 -1.28 -17.71
C THR A 34 -4.20 -0.96 -19.18
N GLN A 35 -3.85 0.23 -19.67
CA GLN A 35 -4.07 0.61 -21.06
C GLN A 35 -3.19 -0.20 -22.01
N VAL A 36 -1.90 -0.38 -21.68
CA VAL A 36 -1.00 -1.23 -22.46
C VAL A 36 -1.56 -2.65 -22.58
N TRP A 37 -1.94 -3.27 -21.46
CA TRP A 37 -2.56 -4.61 -21.48
C TRP A 37 -3.86 -4.65 -22.31
N LYS A 38 -4.75 -3.66 -22.16
CA LYS A 38 -6.01 -3.61 -22.93
C LYS A 38 -5.79 -3.43 -24.43
N SER A 39 -4.73 -2.73 -24.82
CA SER A 39 -4.34 -2.52 -26.21
C SER A 39 -3.56 -3.71 -26.80
N SER A 40 -3.02 -4.60 -25.95
CA SER A 40 -2.26 -5.76 -26.38
C SER A 40 -3.13 -6.86 -26.97
N GLY A 41 -2.60 -7.53 -28.00
CA GLY A 41 -3.18 -8.71 -28.60
C GLY A 41 -3.01 -9.95 -27.70
N PRO A 42 -3.88 -10.97 -27.81
CA PRO A 42 -3.77 -12.19 -27.01
C PRO A 42 -2.45 -12.96 -27.18
N SER A 43 -1.79 -12.79 -28.33
CA SER A 43 -0.50 -13.41 -28.66
C SER A 43 0.71 -12.69 -28.09
N GLU A 44 0.54 -11.47 -27.56
CA GLU A 44 1.63 -10.69 -26.96
C GLU A 44 1.84 -11.10 -25.50
N TYR A 45 2.14 -12.39 -25.30
CA TYR A 45 2.22 -13.00 -23.98
C TYR A 45 3.23 -12.30 -23.07
N GLU A 46 4.44 -12.03 -23.55
CA GLU A 46 5.51 -11.41 -22.76
C GLU A 46 5.14 -9.99 -22.32
N LEU A 47 4.54 -9.20 -23.21
CA LEU A 47 4.09 -7.85 -22.89
C LEU A 47 2.98 -7.87 -21.83
N ARG A 48 2.05 -8.81 -21.98
CA ARG A 48 0.96 -9.01 -21.03
C ARG A 48 1.53 -9.39 -19.66
N GLU A 49 2.39 -10.40 -19.60
CA GLU A 49 3.04 -10.81 -18.35
C GLU A 49 3.76 -9.64 -17.67
N GLN A 50 4.51 -8.83 -18.43
CA GLN A 50 5.14 -7.62 -17.90
C GLN A 50 4.12 -6.65 -17.30
N CYS A 51 3.02 -6.36 -17.99
CA CYS A 51 1.98 -5.49 -17.44
C CYS A 51 1.37 -6.07 -16.15
N HIS A 52 1.15 -7.39 -16.10
CA HIS A 52 0.67 -8.07 -14.90
C HIS A 52 1.65 -7.93 -13.73
N GLU A 53 2.93 -8.21 -13.95
CA GLU A 53 3.98 -8.09 -12.93
C GLU A 53 4.04 -6.68 -12.34
N GLN A 54 3.97 -5.64 -13.18
CA GLN A 54 4.01 -4.25 -12.73
C GLN A 54 2.78 -3.85 -11.92
N LEU A 55 1.59 -4.22 -12.39
CA LEU A 55 0.34 -3.99 -11.65
C LEU A 55 0.31 -4.75 -10.33
N PHE A 56 0.80 -6.00 -10.32
CA PHE A 56 0.90 -6.79 -9.12
C PHE A 56 1.88 -6.19 -8.12
N ALA A 57 3.05 -5.73 -8.57
CA ALA A 57 4.04 -5.07 -7.71
C ALA A 57 3.48 -3.79 -7.07
N LEU A 58 2.77 -2.96 -7.84
CA LEU A 58 2.07 -1.78 -7.33
C LEU A 58 1.03 -2.16 -6.25
N ALA A 59 0.22 -3.18 -6.53
CA ALA A 59 -0.77 -3.68 -5.58
C ALA A 59 -0.13 -4.22 -4.29
N GLN A 60 1.02 -4.91 -4.39
CA GLN A 60 1.77 -5.39 -3.23
C GLN A 60 2.32 -4.24 -2.39
N LEU A 61 2.88 -3.20 -3.02
CA LEU A 61 3.36 -2.01 -2.31
C LEU A 61 2.23 -1.33 -1.54
N GLN A 62 1.11 -1.06 -2.21
CA GLN A 62 -0.05 -0.46 -1.57
C GLN A 62 -0.61 -1.32 -0.43
N ARG A 63 -0.64 -2.65 -0.60
CA ARG A 63 -1.06 -3.59 0.44
C ARG A 63 -0.14 -3.52 1.65
N GLN A 64 1.17 -3.44 1.42
CA GLN A 64 2.15 -3.37 2.50
C GLN A 64 2.02 -2.07 3.30
N LEU A 65 1.85 -0.93 2.62
CA LEU A 65 1.59 0.36 3.28
C LEU A 65 0.32 0.33 4.14
N ARG A 66 -0.76 -0.32 3.64
CA ARG A 66 -2.00 -0.51 4.42
C ARG A 66 -1.78 -1.41 5.64
N SER A 67 -1.00 -2.48 5.50
CA SER A 67 -0.68 -3.39 6.61
C SER A 67 0.05 -2.68 7.75
N TYR A 68 0.98 -1.78 7.44
CA TYR A 68 1.65 -0.95 8.45
C TYR A 68 0.66 -0.04 9.19
N LEU A 69 -0.27 0.59 8.45
CA LEU A 69 -1.32 1.42 9.04
C LEU A 69 -2.24 0.62 9.97
N GLU A 70 -2.68 -0.56 9.55
CA GLU A 70 -3.52 -1.46 10.35
C GLU A 70 -2.81 -1.91 11.63
N THR A 71 -1.53 -2.26 11.52
CA THR A 71 -0.69 -2.62 12.68
C THR A 71 -0.64 -1.48 13.70
N GLY A 72 -0.39 -0.24 13.26
CA GLY A 72 -0.35 0.92 14.15
C GLY A 72 -1.69 1.22 14.82
N LYS A 73 -2.82 1.01 14.12
CA LYS A 73 -4.17 1.16 14.70
C LYS A 73 -4.43 0.14 15.81
N LEU A 74 -4.04 -1.12 15.58
CA LEU A 74 -4.20 -2.18 16.59
C LEU A 74 -3.37 -1.92 17.84
N LEU A 75 -2.11 -1.49 17.67
CA LEU A 75 -1.23 -1.13 18.80
C LEU A 75 -1.79 0.05 19.59
N SER A 76 -2.25 1.09 18.91
CA SER A 76 -2.82 2.28 19.57
C SER A 76 -4.06 1.90 20.40
N ALA A 77 -4.95 1.08 19.85
CA ALA A 77 -6.14 0.60 20.56
C ALA A 77 -5.81 -0.29 21.77
N ALA A 78 -4.74 -1.10 21.68
CA ALA A 78 -4.29 -1.91 22.80
C ALA A 78 -3.81 -1.06 23.97
N SER A 79 -2.99 -0.03 23.71
CA SER A 79 -2.49 0.89 24.74
C SER A 79 -3.61 1.69 25.42
N GLU A 80 -4.64 2.11 24.68
CA GLU A 80 -5.80 2.83 25.24
C GLU A 80 -6.62 1.96 26.21
N ASN A 81 -6.78 0.66 25.89
CA ASN A 81 -7.47 -0.29 26.76
C ASN A 81 -6.70 -0.57 28.05
N GLU A 82 -5.38 -0.73 28.00
CA GLU A 82 -4.54 -0.93 29.19
C GLU A 82 -4.63 0.27 30.15
N THR A 83 -4.66 1.49 29.60
CA THR A 83 -4.80 2.73 30.37
C THR A 83 -6.18 2.87 31.03
N SER A 84 -7.21 2.26 30.44
CA SER A 84 -8.59 2.32 30.92
C SER A 84 -8.91 1.27 31.99
N VAL A 85 -8.22 0.12 31.99
CA VAL A 85 -8.40 -0.95 33.00
C VAL A 85 -7.56 -0.71 34.26
N GLY A 86 -6.51 0.11 34.17
CA GLY A 86 -5.65 0.47 35.30
C GLY A 86 -6.14 1.63 36.18
N LYS A 87 -7.39 2.10 36.03
CA LYS A 87 -8.02 3.17 36.83
C LYS A 87 -9.19 2.67 37.65
#